data_AF-A0AAD1BB40-F1
#
_entry.id   AF-A0AAD1BB40-F1
#
_cell.length_a   1.000
_cell.length_b   1.000
_cell.length_c   1.000
_cell.angle_alpha   90.00
_cell.angle_beta   90.00
_cell.angle_gamma   90.00
#
_symmetry.space_group_name_H-M   'P 1'
#
loop_
_entity.id
_entity.type
_entity.pdbx_description
1 polymer ?
#
loop_
_entity_poly.entity_id
_entity_poly.type
_entity_poly.pdbx_seq_one_letter_code
_entity_poly.pdbx_strand_id
1 'polypeptide(L)'
;MKFNDGDRVKVKPHLWWPNGGVGVVSLPPEYIKEALSGEVELSATQRTMAGRDRIITSVWIDFDEPAMDGSDDGPYLGGEVLLEYLEHV
;
A
#
# COMPACT_ATOMS: atom_id res chain seq x y z
N MET A 1 -4.36 -14.76 -2.96
CA MET A 1 -5.42 -13.78 -3.28
C MET A 1 -4.79 -12.73 -4.18
N LYS A 2 -5.45 -12.30 -5.26
CA LYS A 2 -4.88 -11.34 -6.21
C LYS A 2 -5.77 -10.11 -6.20
N PHE A 3 -5.19 -8.94 -5.94
CA PHE A 3 -5.84 -7.64 -6.05
C PHE A 3 -5.54 -7.02 -7.42
N ASN A 4 -6.53 -6.49 -8.09
CA ASN A 4 -6.41 -5.83 -9.39
C ASN A 4 -6.58 -4.33 -9.23
N ASP A 5 -6.10 -3.58 -10.22
CA ASP A 5 -6.34 -2.14 -10.32
C ASP A 5 -7.85 -1.84 -10.24
N GLY A 6 -8.24 -0.91 -9.38
CA GLY A 6 -9.63 -0.54 -9.11
C GLY A 6 -10.35 -1.41 -8.07
N ASP A 7 -9.75 -2.50 -7.56
CA ASP A 7 -10.37 -3.30 -6.49
C ASP A 7 -10.50 -2.46 -5.23
N ARG A 8 -11.70 -2.43 -4.65
CA ARG A 8 -11.94 -1.78 -3.36
C ARG A 8 -11.50 -2.69 -2.23
N VAL A 9 -10.73 -2.12 -1.31
CA VAL A 9 -10.12 -2.88 -0.22
C VAL A 9 -10.19 -2.11 1.08
N LYS A 10 -10.09 -2.87 2.17
CA LYS A 10 -9.88 -2.34 3.51
C LYS A 10 -8.55 -2.85 4.05
N VAL A 11 -7.78 -1.92 4.62
CA VAL A 11 -6.57 -2.20 5.38
C VAL A 11 -6.96 -2.51 6.81
N LYS A 12 -6.62 -3.71 7.28
CA LYS A 12 -6.75 -4.11 8.68
C LYS A 12 -5.78 -3.27 9.53
N PRO A 13 -6.18 -2.76 10.69
CA PRO A 13 -5.26 -2.10 11.62
C PRO A 13 -4.01 -2.94 11.91
N HIS A 14 -2.82 -2.36 11.73
CA HIS A 14 -1.54 -2.99 12.04
C HIS A 14 -0.45 -1.96 12.32
N LEU A 15 0.77 -2.41 12.65
CA LEU A 15 1.88 -1.55 13.09
C LEU A 15 2.16 -0.33 12.21
N TRP A 16 2.02 -0.44 10.88
CA TRP A 16 2.33 0.66 9.94
C TRP A 16 1.12 1.52 9.60
N TRP A 17 -0.08 0.97 9.75
CA TRP A 17 -1.36 1.65 9.49
C TRP A 17 -2.27 1.39 10.70
N PRO A 18 -2.04 2.08 11.84
CA PRO A 18 -2.63 1.72 13.13
C PRO A 18 -4.15 1.86 13.15
N ASN A 19 -4.70 2.76 12.33
CA ASN A 19 -6.15 2.93 12.18
C ASN A 19 -6.72 2.16 10.97
N GLY A 20 -5.86 1.46 10.22
CA GLY A 20 -6.22 0.89 8.93
C GLY A 20 -6.62 1.97 7.93
N GLY A 21 -7.53 1.62 7.03
CA GLY A 21 -8.06 2.53 6.01
C GLY A 21 -8.94 1.81 5.01
N VAL A 22 -9.70 2.57 4.22
CA VAL A 22 -10.44 2.05 3.06
C VAL A 22 -9.93 2.79 1.83
N GLY A 23 -9.83 2.10 0.72
CA GLY A 23 -9.33 2.69 -0.51
C GLY A 23 -9.49 1.78 -1.71
N VAL A 24 -8.82 2.15 -2.79
CA VAL A 24 -8.76 1.40 -4.03
C VAL A 24 -7.33 1.00 -4.33
N VAL A 25 -7.16 -0.21 -4.84
CA VAL A 25 -5.88 -0.67 -5.38
C VAL A 25 -5.59 0.14 -6.63
N SER A 26 -4.42 0.74 -6.71
CA SER A 26 -4.04 1.58 -7.85
C SER A 26 -2.55 1.47 -8.16
N LEU A 27 -2.13 2.04 -9.29
CA LEU A 27 -0.71 2.30 -9.52
C LEU A 27 -0.23 3.44 -8.61
N PRO A 28 0.99 3.37 -8.06
CA PRO A 28 1.59 4.48 -7.34
C PRO A 28 1.62 5.76 -8.20
N PRO A 29 1.22 6.92 -7.64
CA PRO A 29 1.32 8.20 -8.33
C PRO A 29 2.75 8.53 -8.78
N GLU A 30 2.88 9.34 -9.84
CA GLU A 30 4.19 9.64 -10.42
C GLU A 30 5.15 10.32 -9.43
N TYR A 31 4.64 11.22 -8.58
CA TYR A 31 5.45 11.88 -7.55
C TYR A 31 6.06 10.90 -6.52
N ILE A 32 5.43 9.74 -6.28
CA ILE A 32 6.00 8.68 -5.44
C ILE A 32 7.15 7.99 -6.16
N LYS A 33 7.02 7.74 -7.47
CA LYS A 33 8.09 7.14 -8.28
C LYS A 33 9.31 8.06 -8.35
N GLU A 34 9.08 9.35 -8.52
CA GLU A 34 10.12 10.39 -8.52
C GLU A 34 10.82 10.46 -7.15
N ALA A 35 10.06 10.46 -6.05
CA ALA A 35 10.61 10.50 -4.69
C ALA A 35 11.52 9.30 -4.39
N LEU A 36 11.21 8.14 -4.95
CA LEU A 36 12.02 6.92 -4.81
C LEU A 36 13.17 6.82 -5.83
N SER A 37 13.37 7.86 -6.67
CA SER A 37 14.51 7.99 -7.59
C SER A 37 14.78 6.75 -8.47
N GLY A 38 13.74 5.97 -8.78
CA GLY A 38 13.87 4.72 -9.54
C GLY A 38 14.59 3.58 -8.82
N GLU A 39 14.87 3.69 -7.52
CA GLU A 39 15.40 2.60 -6.70
C GLU A 39 14.43 1.41 -6.63
N VAL A 40 13.15 1.70 -6.86
CA VAL A 40 12.07 0.72 -6.87
C VAL A 40 11.25 0.86 -8.14
N GLU A 41 11.13 -0.22 -8.89
CA GLU A 41 10.18 -0.30 -10.00
C GLU A 41 8.75 -0.38 -9.45
N LEU A 42 8.04 0.74 -9.47
CA LEU A 42 6.64 0.89 -9.07
C LEU A 42 5.71 0.91 -10.30
N SER A 43 5.92 -0.02 -11.23
CA SER A 43 5.17 -0.13 -12.49
C SER A 43 3.91 -1.00 -12.39
N ALA A 44 3.71 -1.65 -11.24
CA ALA A 44 2.59 -2.56 -11.00
C ALA A 44 1.84 -2.20 -9.71
N THR A 45 0.56 -2.59 -9.65
CA THR A 45 -0.26 -2.43 -8.44
C THR A 45 0.22 -3.28 -7.27
N GLN A 46 1.04 -4.31 -7.56
CA GLN A 46 1.63 -5.19 -6.56
C GLN A 46 3.13 -5.32 -6.79
N ARG A 47 3.88 -5.41 -5.69
CA ARG A 47 5.32 -5.66 -5.70
C ARG A 47 5.63 -6.85 -4.81
N THR A 48 6.44 -7.77 -5.32
CA THR A 48 6.90 -8.94 -4.56
C THR A 48 8.38 -8.79 -4.27
N MET A 49 8.78 -9.03 -3.02
CA MET A 49 10.16 -8.88 -2.58
C MET A 49 10.52 -9.97 -1.56
N ALA A 50 11.80 -10.29 -1.47
CA ALA A 50 12.33 -11.22 -0.48
C ALA A 50 12.41 -10.51 0.88
N GLY A 51 11.61 -10.96 1.84
CA GLY A 51 11.81 -10.66 3.25
C GLY A 51 12.88 -11.59 3.85
N ARG A 52 13.20 -11.38 5.13
CA ARG A 52 14.24 -12.13 5.85
C ARG A 52 14.07 -13.65 5.76
N ASP A 53 12.85 -14.14 6.02
CA ASP A 53 12.52 -15.58 6.08
C ASP A 53 11.28 -15.95 5.24
N ARG A 54 10.77 -15.01 4.44
CA ARG A 54 9.55 -15.21 3.64
C ARG A 54 9.52 -14.28 2.44
N ILE A 55 8.77 -14.66 1.42
CA ILE A 55 8.38 -13.75 0.34
C ILE A 55 7.24 -12.86 0.86
N ILE A 56 7.36 -11.55 0.65
CA ILE A 56 6.31 -10.58 0.97
C ILE A 56 5.81 -9.96 -0.33
N THR A 57 4.50 -9.74 -0.38
CA THR A 57 3.84 -9.01 -1.46
C THR A 57 3.17 -7.80 -0.86
N SER A 58 3.42 -6.64 -1.44
CA SER A 58 2.79 -5.37 -1.10
C SER A 58 1.92 -4.88 -2.26
N VAL A 59 0.97 -4.02 -1.95
CA VAL A 59 0.01 -3.44 -2.88
C VAL A 59 -0.10 -1.95 -2.59
N TRP A 60 -0.16 -1.11 -3.62
CA TRP A 60 -0.41 0.31 -3.44
C TRP A 60 -1.89 0.59 -3.33
N ILE A 61 -2.29 1.31 -2.27
CA ILE A 61 -3.66 1.70 -2.00
C ILE A 61 -3.77 3.23 -2.07
N ASP A 62 -4.72 3.73 -2.85
CA ASP A 62 -5.19 5.11 -2.81
C ASP A 62 -6.35 5.18 -1.80
N PHE A 63 -6.15 5.89 -0.69
CA PHE A 63 -7.09 5.92 0.42
C PHE A 63 -8.26 6.87 0.14
N ASP A 64 -9.47 6.48 0.54
CA ASP A 64 -10.64 7.35 0.45
C ASP A 64 -10.50 8.58 1.36
N GLU A 65 -9.86 8.40 2.51
CA GLU A 65 -9.52 9.44 3.47
C GLU A 65 -8.03 9.38 3.80
N PRO A 66 -7.33 10.52 3.90
CA PRO A 66 -5.91 10.54 4.24
C PRO A 66 -5.62 9.79 5.56
N ALA A 67 -4.61 8.91 5.57
CA ALA A 67 -4.28 8.05 6.70
C ALA A 67 -2.94 8.41 7.36
N MET A 68 -2.91 8.39 8.70
CA MET A 68 -1.65 8.50 9.46
C MET A 68 -0.97 7.14 9.54
N ASP A 69 0.36 7.13 9.47
CA ASP A 69 1.14 5.91 9.66
C ASP A 69 1.38 5.59 11.15
N GLY A 70 2.10 4.50 11.41
CA GLY A 70 2.43 4.05 12.76
C GLY A 70 3.38 4.95 13.57
N SER A 71 3.97 5.97 12.93
CA SER A 71 4.91 6.92 13.53
C SER A 71 4.32 8.30 13.79
N ASP A 72 3.00 8.45 13.60
CA ASP A 72 2.29 9.73 13.62
C ASP A 72 2.73 10.67 12.47
N ASP A 73 3.16 10.08 11.35
CA ASP A 73 3.50 10.79 10.12
C ASP A 73 2.37 10.71 9.08
N GLY A 74 2.28 11.73 8.23
CA GLY A 74 1.20 11.94 7.28
C GLY A 74 0.39 13.23 7.54
N PRO A 75 -0.90 13.29 7.15
CA PRO A 75 -1.69 12.18 6.61
C PRO A 75 -1.43 11.91 5.13
N TYR A 76 -1.34 10.64 4.78
CA TYR A 76 -1.01 10.15 3.44
C TYR A 76 -2.26 9.88 2.60
N LEU A 77 -2.27 10.36 1.36
CA LEU A 77 -3.32 10.06 0.38
C LEU A 77 -3.31 8.60 -0.07
N GLY A 78 -2.16 7.94 -0.01
CA GLY A 78 -2.01 6.55 -0.39
C GLY A 78 -0.72 5.97 0.15
N GLY A 79 -0.61 4.65 0.12
CA GLY A 79 0.55 3.97 0.68
C GLY A 79 0.67 2.53 0.23
N GLU A 80 1.88 2.00 0.41
CA GLU A 80 2.18 0.59 0.17
C GLU A 80 1.78 -0.24 1.41
N VAL A 81 0.93 -1.25 1.20
CA VAL A 81 0.35 -2.10 2.25
C VAL A 81 0.69 -3.56 1.96
N LEU A 82 1.12 -4.32 2.96
CA LEU A 82 1.35 -5.75 2.77
C LEU A 82 0.03 -6.48 2.52
N LEU A 83 0.04 -7.39 1.55
CA LEU A 83 -1.13 -8.12 1.07
C LEU A 83 -1.88 -8.86 2.21
N GLU A 84 -1.17 -9.31 3.24
CA GLU A 84 -1.76 -10.01 4.40
C GLU A 84 -2.68 -9.12 5.27
N TYR A 85 -2.55 -7.79 5.16
CA TYR A 85 -3.41 -6.83 5.86
C TYR A 85 -4.58 -6.33 5.03
N LEU A 86 -4.75 -6.81 3.81
CA LEU A 86 -5.84 -6.38 2.92
C LEU A 86 -7.01 -7.36 2.96
N GLU A 87 -8.23 -6.81 2.93
CA GLU A 87 -9.47 -7.54 2.71
C GLU A 87 -10.29 -6.86 1.61
N HIS A 88 -10.96 -7.63 0.75
CA HIS A 88 -11.97 -7.06 -0.15
C HIS A 88 -13.13 -6.52 0.68
N VAL A 89 -13.73 -5.45 0.18
CA VAL A 89 -14.98 -4.89 0.69
C VAL A 89 -16.16 -5.53 -0.02
#